data_AF-A0A7K0SX36-F1
#
_entry.id   AF-A0A7K0SX36-F1
#
_cell.length_a   1.000
_cell.length_b   1.000
_cell.length_c   1.000
_cell.angle_alpha   90.00
_cell.angle_beta   90.00
_cell.angle_gamma   90.00
#
_symmetry.space_group_name_H-M   'P 1'
#
loop_
_entity.id
_entity.type
_entity.pdbx_description
1 polymer ?
#
loop_
_entity_poly.entity_id
_entity_poly.type
_entity_poly.pdbx_seq_one_letter_code
_entity_poly.pdbx_strand_id
1 'polypeptide(L)'
;MSDIKVTASTLELIKLAIAEDLDGGQDITSVATVDSGDLSTAHFVARKSGVIAGLHIAQATLEFVGISSIELLVSDGDHVQAGTEIIRAHGSTRA
;
A
#
# COMPACT_ATOMS: atom_id res chain seq x y z
N MET A 1 14.88 -8.27 -3.13
CA MET A 1 14.37 -6.94 -3.51
C MET A 1 14.12 -6.99 -4.99
N SER A 2 12.85 -7.10 -5.38
CA SER A 2 12.39 -7.00 -6.77
C SER A 2 12.84 -5.66 -7.37
N ASP A 3 13.18 -5.63 -8.66
CA ASP A 3 13.53 -4.44 -9.42
C ASP A 3 12.34 -3.47 -9.52
N ILE A 4 12.08 -2.77 -8.43
CA ILE A 4 11.05 -1.75 -8.36
C ILE A 4 11.50 -0.59 -9.27
N LYS A 5 10.75 -0.28 -10.33
CA LYS A 5 10.94 0.93 -11.16
C LYS A 5 10.48 2.20 -10.42
N VAL A 6 10.86 2.36 -9.16
CA VAL A 6 10.58 3.55 -8.35
C VAL A 6 11.87 4.35 -8.27
N THR A 7 11.78 5.60 -8.70
CA THR A 7 12.92 6.51 -8.67
C THR A 7 13.11 7.07 -7.26
N ALA A 8 14.28 7.60 -6.98
CA ALA A 8 14.54 8.32 -5.73
C ALA A 8 13.53 9.45 -5.49
N SER A 9 13.12 10.17 -6.56
CA SER A 9 12.11 11.23 -6.45
C SER A 9 10.75 10.71 -5.99
N THR A 10 10.33 9.52 -6.42
CA THR A 10 9.06 8.92 -5.98
C THR A 10 9.14 8.48 -4.51
N LEU A 11 10.27 7.95 -4.05
CA LEU A 11 10.46 7.64 -2.63
C LEU A 11 10.39 8.90 -1.75
N GLU A 12 10.95 10.02 -2.20
CA GLU A 12 10.82 11.30 -1.47
C GLU A 12 9.37 11.77 -1.41
N LEU A 13 8.58 11.60 -2.48
CA LEU A 13 7.15 11.91 -2.45
C LEU A 13 6.38 11.01 -1.47
N ILE A 14 6.68 9.71 -1.42
CA ILE A 14 6.08 8.79 -0.46
C ILE A 14 6.38 9.23 0.97
N LYS A 15 7.66 9.54 1.27
CA LYS A 15 8.08 10.05 2.59
C LYS A 15 7.33 11.31 2.98
N LEU A 16 7.21 12.27 2.05
CA LEU A 16 6.50 13.53 2.29
C LEU A 16 5.02 13.31 2.55
N ALA A 17 4.36 12.45 1.76
CA ALA A 17 2.95 12.14 1.94
C ALA A 17 2.66 11.46 3.28
N ILE A 18 3.51 10.52 3.72
CA ILE A 18 3.37 9.89 5.03
C ILE A 18 3.65 10.89 6.16
N ALA A 19 4.65 11.75 6.03
CA ALA A 19 4.94 12.79 7.02
C ALA A 19 3.80 13.81 7.15
N GLU A 20 3.17 14.18 6.02
CA GLU A 20 1.96 15.01 5.99
C GLU A 20 0.80 14.33 6.71
N ASP A 21 0.49 13.08 6.38
CA ASP A 21 -0.66 12.35 6.93
C ASP A 21 -0.57 12.19 8.46
N LEU A 22 0.64 11.98 8.97
CA LEU A 22 0.88 11.84 10.40
C LEU A 22 1.04 13.19 11.14
N ASP A 23 1.33 14.28 10.44
CA ASP A 23 1.61 15.62 10.99
C ASP A 23 2.58 15.59 12.20
N GLY A 24 3.64 14.78 12.08
CA GLY A 24 4.64 14.56 13.15
C GLY A 24 4.17 13.74 14.35
N GLY A 25 2.95 13.21 14.31
CA GLY A 25 2.36 12.31 15.28
C GLY A 25 2.32 10.84 14.82
N GLN A 26 1.25 10.16 15.21
CA GLN A 26 0.95 8.76 14.87
C GLN A 26 -0.55 8.65 14.57
N ASP A 27 -0.98 7.57 13.92
CA ASP A 27 -2.41 7.27 13.81
C ASP A 27 -2.98 6.88 15.19
N ILE A 28 -3.48 7.90 15.91
CA ILE A 28 -4.01 7.76 17.27
C ILE A 28 -5.23 6.84 17.28
N THR A 29 -6.04 6.83 16.22
CA THR A 29 -7.24 5.99 16.16
C THR A 29 -6.84 4.52 16.08
N SER A 30 -5.90 4.18 15.20
CA SER A 30 -5.41 2.80 15.07
C SER A 30 -4.69 2.34 16.34
N VAL A 31 -3.86 3.19 16.97
CA VAL A 31 -3.19 2.84 18.22
C VAL A 31 -4.17 2.62 19.37
N ALA A 32 -5.29 3.34 19.40
CA ALA A 32 -6.30 3.21 20.44
C ALA A 32 -7.24 2.01 20.24
N THR A 33 -7.37 1.47 19.03
CA THR A 33 -8.44 0.51 18.68
C THR A 33 -7.97 -0.86 18.18
N VAL A 34 -6.73 -0.97 17.70
CA VAL A 34 -6.15 -2.19 17.13
C VAL A 34 -4.96 -2.62 17.98
N ASP A 35 -4.75 -3.91 18.28
CA ASP A 35 -3.57 -4.32 19.06
C ASP A 35 -2.27 -4.17 18.26
N SER A 36 -1.14 -3.91 18.94
CA SER A 36 0.17 -3.77 18.29
C SER A 36 0.68 -5.04 17.62
N GLY A 37 0.23 -6.21 18.06
CA GLY A 37 0.60 -7.52 17.52
C GLY A 37 -0.36 -8.06 16.46
N ASP A 38 -1.46 -7.35 16.16
CA ASP A 38 -2.46 -7.84 15.22
C ASP A 38 -1.91 -7.88 13.79
N LEU A 39 -1.96 -9.05 13.18
CA LEU A 39 -1.61 -9.28 11.78
C LEU A 39 -2.86 -9.52 10.94
N SER A 40 -2.93 -8.87 9.79
CA SER A 40 -4.09 -8.96 8.88
C SER A 40 -3.64 -9.15 7.44
N THR A 41 -4.56 -9.66 6.62
CA THR A 41 -4.43 -9.67 5.16
C THR A 41 -5.37 -8.63 4.58
N ALA A 42 -4.81 -7.64 3.89
CA ALA A 42 -5.54 -6.61 3.18
C ALA A 42 -5.68 -6.97 1.69
N HIS A 43 -6.88 -6.77 1.16
CA HIS A 43 -7.22 -6.98 -0.24
C HIS A 43 -7.57 -5.64 -0.88
N PHE A 44 -6.75 -5.20 -1.84
CA PHE A 44 -7.05 -4.02 -2.63
C PHE A 44 -7.91 -4.46 -3.81
N VAL A 45 -9.14 -3.93 -3.90
CA VAL A 45 -10.14 -4.37 -4.88
C VAL A 45 -10.65 -3.18 -5.70
N ALA A 46 -10.63 -3.31 -7.02
CA ALA A 46 -11.16 -2.31 -7.93
C ALA A 46 -12.68 -2.18 -7.74
N ARG A 47 -13.15 -1.01 -7.32
CA ARG A 47 -14.60 -0.75 -7.13
C ARG A 47 -15.34 -0.50 -8.44
N LYS A 48 -14.62 -0.19 -9.52
CA LYS A 48 -15.14 0.10 -10.85
C LYS A 48 -14.20 -0.49 -11.89
N SER A 49 -14.73 -0.77 -13.07
CA SER A 49 -13.93 -1.17 -14.22
C SER A 49 -13.05 0.00 -14.71
N GLY A 50 -11.85 -0.29 -15.18
CA GLY A 50 -10.87 0.72 -15.59
C GLY A 50 -9.53 0.13 -15.97
N VAL A 51 -8.51 0.99 -16.11
CA VAL A 51 -7.12 0.59 -16.35
C VAL A 51 -6.30 0.87 -15.10
N ILE A 52 -5.46 -0.09 -14.70
CA ILE A 52 -4.61 0.03 -13.52
C ILE A 52 -3.34 0.83 -13.84
N ALA A 53 -2.94 1.69 -12.92
CA ALA A 53 -1.67 2.41 -12.95
C ALA A 53 -1.20 2.72 -11.53
N GLY A 54 0.12 2.67 -11.30
CA GLY A 54 0.74 3.04 -10.03
C GLY A 54 0.92 1.89 -9.03
N LEU A 55 0.82 0.62 -9.45
CA LEU A 55 0.98 -0.53 -8.54
C LEU A 55 2.33 -0.54 -7.82
N HIS A 56 3.42 -0.22 -8.52
CA HIS A 56 4.76 -0.17 -7.90
C HIS A 56 4.90 0.97 -6.88
N ILE A 57 4.13 2.06 -7.05
CA ILE A 57 4.08 3.15 -6.07
C ILE A 57 3.34 2.66 -4.83
N ALA A 58 2.18 2.01 -4.99
CA ALA A 58 1.43 1.43 -3.89
C ALA A 58 2.25 0.37 -3.12
N GLN A 59 2.96 -0.51 -3.84
CA GLN A 59 3.91 -1.45 -3.24
C GLN A 59 4.99 -0.74 -2.43
N ALA A 60 5.65 0.27 -3.01
CA ALA A 60 6.71 0.99 -2.31
C ALA A 60 6.20 1.73 -1.06
N THR A 61 4.97 2.25 -1.08
CA THR A 61 4.34 2.84 0.11
C THR A 61 4.11 1.80 1.21
N LEU A 62 3.58 0.61 0.86
CA LEU A 62 3.39 -0.49 1.80
C LEU A 62 4.72 -0.97 2.39
N GLU A 63 5.76 -1.10 1.56
CA GLU A 63 7.11 -1.43 2.02
C GLU A 63 7.69 -0.36 2.95
N PHE A 64 7.43 0.93 2.66
CA PHE A 64 7.90 2.05 3.47
C PHE A 64 7.32 2.04 4.89
N VAL A 65 6.06 1.63 5.05
CA VAL A 65 5.42 1.48 6.37
C VAL A 65 5.70 0.12 7.03
N GLY A 66 6.53 -0.72 6.41
CA GLY A 66 7.05 -1.96 7.00
C GLY A 66 6.32 -3.25 6.58
N ILE A 67 5.44 -3.20 5.58
CA ILE A 67 4.78 -4.40 5.03
C ILE A 67 5.66 -5.02 3.95
N SER A 68 6.07 -6.28 4.15
CA SER A 68 6.97 -7.00 3.22
C SER A 68 6.31 -8.15 2.45
N SER A 69 5.15 -8.65 2.91
CA SER A 69 4.40 -9.68 2.19
C SER A 69 3.37 -8.99 1.30
N ILE A 70 3.72 -8.77 0.03
CA ILE A 70 2.88 -8.08 -0.96
C ILE A 70 2.87 -8.89 -2.25
N GLU A 71 1.68 -9.16 -2.77
CA GLU A 71 1.44 -9.83 -4.04
C GLU A 71 0.68 -8.87 -4.96
N LEU A 72 1.26 -8.54 -6.11
CA LEU A 72 0.59 -7.82 -7.19
C LEU A 72 -0.14 -8.85 -8.07
N LEU A 73 -1.47 -8.77 -8.13
CA LEU A 73 -2.32 -9.77 -8.81
C LEU A 73 -2.64 -9.39 -10.26
N VAL A 74 -2.34 -8.15 -10.63
CA VAL A 74 -2.47 -7.58 -11.98
C VAL A 74 -1.24 -6.71 -12.26
N SER A 75 -1.12 -6.24 -13.50
CA SER A 75 -0.05 -5.33 -13.94
C SER A 75 -0.56 -3.93 -14.23
N ASP A 76 0.33 -2.93 -14.13
CA ASP A 76 0.06 -1.59 -14.66
C ASP A 76 -0.24 -1.70 -16.16
N GLY A 77 -1.32 -1.05 -16.60
CA GLY A 77 -1.84 -1.12 -17.96
C GLY A 77 -2.96 -2.16 -18.15
N ASP A 78 -3.19 -3.06 -17.19
CA ASP A 78 -4.27 -4.03 -17.29
C ASP A 78 -5.65 -3.38 -17.19
N HIS A 79 -6.59 -3.85 -18.01
CA HIS A 79 -8.01 -3.54 -17.87
C HIS A 79 -8.63 -4.47 -16.82
N VAL A 80 -9.23 -3.89 -15.79
CA VAL A 80 -9.91 -4.63 -14.72
C VAL A 80 -11.41 -4.34 -14.69
N GLN A 81 -12.17 -5.21 -14.03
CA GLN A 81 -13.59 -4.99 -13.78
C GLN A 81 -13.82 -4.65 -12.30
N ALA A 82 -15.02 -4.14 -11.98
CA ALA A 82 -15.44 -4.03 -10.60
C ALA A 82 -15.35 -5.41 -9.90
N GLY A 83 -14.75 -5.45 -8.72
CA GLY A 83 -14.51 -6.67 -7.94
C GLY A 83 -13.17 -7.36 -8.20
N THR A 84 -12.37 -6.91 -9.18
CA THR A 84 -11.02 -7.47 -9.39
C THR A 84 -10.10 -7.11 -8.22
N GLU A 85 -9.52 -8.13 -7.58
CA GLU A 85 -8.44 -7.96 -6.60
C GLU A 85 -7.15 -7.59 -7.33
N ILE A 86 -6.48 -6.51 -6.91
CA ILE A 86 -5.31 -5.94 -7.59
C ILE A 86 -4.01 -6.11 -6.79
N ILE A 87 -4.10 -6.03 -5.46
CA ILE A 87 -2.97 -6.22 -4.55
C ILE A 87 -3.48 -7.01 -3.35
N ARG A 88 -2.67 -7.97 -2.89
CA ARG A 88 -2.84 -8.63 -1.61
C ARG A 88 -1.64 -8.35 -0.74
N ALA A 89 -1.86 -7.86 0.48
CA ALA A 89 -0.79 -7.52 1.41
C ALA A 89 -1.04 -8.16 2.77
N HIS A 90 0.02 -8.61 3.45
CA HIS A 90 -0.07 -9.21 4.77
C HIS A 90 0.98 -8.62 5.72
N GLY A 91 0.56 -8.26 6.93
CA GLY A 91 1.45 -7.77 7.98
C GLY A 91 0.69 -7.04 9.09
N SER A 92 1.37 -6.12 9.80
CA SER A 92 0.80 -5.36 10.91
C SER A 92 -0.47 -4.64 10.48
N THR A 93 -1.53 -4.79 11.27
CA THR A 93 -2.82 -4.13 11.02
C THR A 93 -2.74 -2.62 11.23
N ARG A 94 -1.71 -2.12 11.93
CA ARG A 94 -1.47 -0.69 12.19
C ARG A 94 -0.53 -0.01 11.17
N ALA A 95 0.04 -0.76 10.24
CA ALA A 95 1.02 -0.23 9.28
C ALA A 95 0.34 0.65 8.22
#